data_AF-A0A9N9DJR4-F1
#
_entry.id   AF-A0A9N9DJR4-F1
#
_cell.length_a   1.000
_cell.length_b   1.000
_cell.length_c   1.000
_cell.angle_alpha   90.00
_cell.angle_beta   90.00
_cell.angle_gamma   90.00
#
_symmetry.space_group_name_H-M   'P 1'
#
loop_
_entity.id
_entity.type
_entity.pdbx_description
1 polymer ?
#
loop_
_entity_poly.entity_id
_entity_poly.type
_entity_poly.pdbx_seq_one_letter_code
_entity_poly.pdbx_strand_id
1 'polypeptide(L)'
;CKWGNKWLEGFMCCYKLSNRHHTTIAQRLPEDLIEKQHEFLNFILYRRIQYDYSLNLIENIDETLLTFDMPSNITVEETGSRTVSIHTTGHKKLNFTVVLSCMAD
;
A
#
# COMPACT_ATOMS: atom_id res chain seq x y z
N CYS A 1 5.64 -6.21 -34.03
CA CYS A 1 7.10 -6.02 -34.16
C CYS A 1 7.77 -6.24 -32.79
N LYS A 2 8.41 -7.39 -32.56
CA LYS A 2 9.12 -7.67 -31.31
C LYS A 2 10.57 -7.23 -31.47
N TRP A 3 10.88 -5.99 -31.08
CA TRP A 3 12.27 -5.57 -30.87
C TRP A 3 12.80 -6.39 -29.68
N GLY A 4 13.85 -7.18 -29.90
CA GLY A 4 14.30 -8.18 -28.93
C GLY A 4 14.89 -7.54 -27.66
N ASN A 5 14.77 -8.25 -26.54
CA ASN A 5 15.23 -7.82 -25.20
C ASN A 5 16.67 -7.27 -25.19
N LYS A 6 17.56 -7.76 -26.07
CA LYS A 6 18.93 -7.27 -26.23
C LYS A 6 19.05 -5.79 -26.62
N TRP A 7 18.14 -5.30 -27.46
CA TRP A 7 18.15 -3.88 -27.84
C TRP A 7 17.74 -3.00 -26.66
N LEU A 8 16.71 -3.43 -25.91
CA LEU A 8 16.23 -2.73 -24.71
C LEU A 8 17.32 -2.71 -23.62
N GLU A 9 17.98 -3.83 -23.37
CA GLU A 9 19.11 -3.91 -22.43
C GLU A 9 20.26 -3.00 -22.84
N GLY A 10 20.64 -2.99 -24.13
CA GLY A 10 21.66 -2.10 -24.66
C GLY A 10 21.30 -0.62 -24.49
N PHE A 11 20.06 -0.26 -24.83
CA PHE A 11 19.52 1.09 -24.62
C PHE A 11 19.60 1.51 -23.15
N MET A 12 19.07 0.68 -22.24
CA MET A 12 19.12 0.95 -20.80
C MET A 12 20.56 1.14 -20.30
N CYS A 13 21.49 0.30 -20.75
CA CYS A 13 22.91 0.41 -20.39
C CYS A 13 23.56 1.71 -20.89
N CYS A 14 23.35 2.06 -22.17
CA CYS A 14 23.92 3.27 -22.76
C CYS A 14 23.49 4.56 -22.03
N TYR A 15 22.24 4.60 -21.57
CA TYR A 15 21.68 5.76 -20.87
C TYR A 15 21.70 5.61 -19.34
N LYS A 16 22.36 4.58 -18.80
CA LYS A 16 22.43 4.28 -17.35
C LYS A 16 21.05 4.20 -16.68
N LEU A 17 20.07 3.66 -17.38
CA LEU A 17 18.70 3.51 -16.90
C LEU A 17 18.51 2.13 -16.26
N SER A 18 17.60 2.06 -15.29
CA SER A 18 17.25 0.83 -14.61
C SER A 18 15.76 0.82 -14.29
N ASN A 19 15.15 -0.37 -14.31
CA ASN A 19 13.82 -0.56 -13.75
C ASN A 19 13.91 -0.42 -12.23
N ARG A 20 13.08 0.44 -11.65
CA ARG A 20 13.05 0.70 -10.22
C ARG A 20 11.66 0.53 -9.67
N HIS A 21 11.59 -0.11 -8.50
CA HIS A 21 10.36 -0.17 -7.71
C HIS A 21 10.14 1.14 -6.97
N HIS A 22 8.88 1.53 -6.86
CA HIS A 22 8.45 2.60 -5.98
C HIS A 22 8.86 2.32 -4.53
N THR A 23 9.49 3.31 -3.90
CA THR A 23 9.81 3.27 -2.46
C THR A 23 8.84 4.17 -1.70
N THR A 24 7.94 3.56 -0.93
CA THR A 24 7.08 4.31 0.01
C THR A 24 7.88 4.64 1.27
N ILE A 25 7.86 5.90 1.69
CA ILE A 25 8.48 6.32 2.96
C ILE A 25 7.67 5.71 4.10
N ALA A 26 8.31 4.87 4.91
CA ALA A 26 7.68 4.30 6.10
C ALA A 26 7.38 5.42 7.12
N GLN A 27 6.21 5.39 7.72
CA GLN A 27 5.86 6.27 8.83
C GLN A 27 6.58 5.81 10.10
N ARG A 28 7.03 6.76 10.94
CA ARG A 28 7.58 6.42 12.25
C ARG A 28 6.46 5.90 13.13
N LEU A 29 6.67 4.72 13.73
CA LEU A 29 5.72 4.16 14.68
C LEU A 29 5.70 4.99 15.98
N PRO A 30 4.52 5.15 16.62
CA PRO A 30 4.42 5.76 17.94
C PRO A 30 5.20 4.96 18.98
N GLU A 31 5.77 5.64 19.97
CA GLU A 31 6.53 5.00 21.07
C GLU A 31 5.63 4.16 21.99
N ASP A 32 4.35 4.53 22.09
CA ASP A 32 3.30 3.89 22.90
C ASP A 32 2.51 2.81 22.14
N LEU A 33 2.92 2.44 20.92
CA LEU A 33 2.19 1.50 20.07
C LEU A 33 1.87 0.17 20.77
N ILE A 34 2.88 -0.41 21.44
CA ILE A 34 2.75 -1.72 22.09
C ILE A 34 1.80 -1.66 23.29
N GLU A 35 1.88 -0.58 24.08
CA GLU A 35 1.01 -0.38 25.24
C GLU A 35 -0.45 -0.25 24.79
N LYS A 36 -0.73 0.62 23.83
CA LYS A 36 -2.08 0.81 23.27
C LYS A 36 -2.64 -0.46 22.61
N GLN A 37 -1.79 -1.19 21.90
CA GLN A 37 -2.19 -2.47 21.32
C GLN A 37 -2.61 -3.45 22.42
N HIS A 38 -1.86 -3.52 23.52
CA HIS A 38 -2.19 -4.41 24.62
C HIS A 38 -3.48 -4.00 25.35
N GLU A 39 -3.65 -2.70 25.64
CA GLU A 39 -4.87 -2.15 26.24
C GLU A 39 -6.11 -2.45 25.39
N PHE A 40 -6.03 -2.24 24.08
CA PHE A 40 -7.12 -2.52 23.17
C PHE A 40 -7.48 -4.01 23.14
N LEU A 41 -6.49 -4.90 23.02
CA LEU A 41 -6.73 -6.34 23.03
C LEU A 41 -7.37 -6.81 24.34
N ASN A 42 -6.90 -6.31 25.48
CA ASN A 42 -7.47 -6.61 26.79
C ASN A 42 -8.93 -6.13 26.90
N PHE A 43 -9.22 -4.93 26.39
CA PHE A 43 -10.57 -4.38 26.35
C PHE A 43 -11.52 -5.25 25.51
N ILE A 44 -11.11 -5.65 24.30
CA ILE A 44 -11.91 -6.52 23.44
C ILE A 44 -12.14 -7.89 24.08
N LEU A 45 -11.11 -8.47 24.70
CA LEU A 45 -11.23 -9.74 25.42
C LEU A 45 -12.23 -9.66 26.57
N TYR A 46 -12.14 -8.61 27.38
CA TYR A 46 -13.08 -8.36 28.48
C TYR A 46 -14.53 -8.26 27.98
N ARG A 47 -14.76 -7.49 26.91
CA ARG A 47 -16.09 -7.35 26.29
C ARG A 47 -16.62 -8.68 25.75
N ARG A 48 -15.77 -9.50 25.14
CA ARG A 48 -16.17 -10.83 24.65
C ARG A 48 -16.61 -11.75 25.79
N ILE A 49 -15.87 -11.78 26.89
CA ILE A 49 -16.24 -12.60 28.07
C ILE A 49 -17.53 -12.09 28.72
N GLN A 50 -17.70 -10.77 28.82
CA GLN A 50 -18.84 -10.16 29.51
C GLN A 50 -20.19 -10.43 28.81
N TYR A 51 -20.20 -10.40 27.48
CA TYR A 51 -21.43 -10.41 26.70
C TYR A 51 -21.60 -11.62 25.78
N ASP A 52 -20.56 -12.44 25.63
CA ASP A 52 -20.56 -13.69 24.84
C ASP A 52 -21.19 -13.53 23.45
N TYR A 53 -20.80 -12.45 22.74
CA TYR A 53 -21.31 -12.21 21.39
C TYR A 53 -20.84 -13.33 20.44
N SER A 54 -21.77 -13.87 19.65
CA SER A 54 -21.42 -14.76 18.54
C SER A 54 -20.46 -14.05 17.58
N LEU A 55 -19.45 -14.77 17.08
CA LEU A 55 -18.48 -14.22 16.13
C LEU A 55 -19.13 -13.70 14.85
N ASN A 56 -20.27 -14.28 14.45
CA ASN A 56 -21.05 -13.88 13.29
C ASN A 56 -21.72 -12.51 13.45
N LEU A 57 -21.66 -11.90 14.64
CA LEU A 57 -22.15 -10.55 14.91
C LEU A 57 -21.01 -9.50 14.93
N ILE A 58 -19.77 -9.92 14.67
CA ILE A 58 -18.61 -9.03 14.62
C ILE A 58 -18.33 -8.71 13.16
N GLU A 59 -18.66 -7.49 12.74
CA GLU A 59 -18.36 -6.98 11.41
C GLU A 59 -17.06 -6.18 11.42
N ASN A 60 -16.19 -6.41 10.44
CA ASN A 60 -15.04 -5.55 10.19
C ASN A 60 -15.40 -4.55 9.09
N ILE A 61 -15.20 -3.26 9.35
CA ILE A 61 -15.44 -2.19 8.39
C ILE A 61 -14.15 -1.39 8.23
N ASP A 62 -13.73 -1.18 6.99
CA ASP A 62 -12.57 -0.34 6.68
C ASP A 62 -12.92 0.65 5.56
N GLU A 63 -12.35 1.85 5.66
CA GLU A 63 -12.42 2.89 4.65
C GLU A 63 -11.05 3.06 4.01
N THR A 64 -10.96 2.80 2.71
CA THR A 64 -9.73 2.96 1.94
C THR A 64 -9.94 3.98 0.82
N LEU A 65 -9.00 4.91 0.70
CA LEU A 65 -8.95 5.86 -0.41
C LEU A 65 -8.37 5.17 -1.65
N LEU A 66 -9.13 5.13 -2.73
CA LEU A 66 -8.65 4.63 -4.03
C LEU A 66 -8.36 5.78 -4.98
N THR A 67 -7.24 5.66 -5.71
CA THR A 67 -6.84 6.63 -6.73
C THR A 67 -7.39 6.21 -8.09
N PHE A 68 -7.86 7.16 -8.90
CA PHE A 68 -8.26 6.86 -10.28
C PHE A 68 -7.08 6.48 -11.18
N ASP A 69 -5.89 6.98 -10.83
CA ASP A 69 -4.65 6.63 -11.51
C ASP A 69 -4.08 5.36 -10.85
N MET A 70 -3.86 4.30 -11.63
CA MET A 70 -3.21 3.06 -11.18
C MET A 70 -1.87 2.91 -11.93
N PRO A 71 -0.85 3.73 -11.60
CA PRO A 71 0.41 3.67 -12.30
C PRO A 71 1.14 2.36 -12.01
N SER A 72 1.98 1.94 -12.95
CA SER A 72 2.90 0.81 -12.76
C SER A 72 3.79 1.05 -11.53
N ASN A 73 3.98 0.01 -10.71
CA ASN A 73 4.92 0.01 -9.58
C ASN A 73 6.39 0.04 -10.02
N ILE A 74 6.64 -0.06 -11.34
CA ILE A 74 7.96 -0.04 -11.97
C ILE A 74 8.03 1.17 -12.89
N THR A 75 9.05 2.00 -12.68
CA THR A 75 9.42 3.10 -13.59
C THR A 75 10.88 2.93 -14.05
N VAL A 76 11.21 3.55 -15.18
CA VAL A 76 12.58 3.60 -15.72
C VAL A 76 13.23 4.87 -15.17
N GLU A 77 14.26 4.71 -14.34
CA GLU A 77 14.96 5.82 -13.69
C GLU A 77 16.48 5.68 -13.85
N GLU A 78 17.22 6.77 -13.67
CA GLU A 78 18.68 6.75 -13.66
C GLU A 78 19.22 5.85 -12.54
N THR A 79 20.21 5.04 -12.88
CA THR A 79 20.86 4.10 -11.98
C THR A 79 21.59 4.85 -10.87
N GLY A 80 21.19 4.60 -9.62
CA GLY A 80 21.77 5.25 -8.43
C GLY A 80 20.92 6.36 -7.84
N SER A 81 19.76 6.67 -8.43
CA SER A 81 18.80 7.63 -7.89
C SER A 81 18.36 7.24 -6.47
N ARG A 82 18.44 8.20 -5.53
CA ARG A 82 18.09 8.00 -4.11
C ARG A 82 16.57 7.88 -3.90
N THR A 83 15.79 8.50 -4.79
CA THR A 83 14.33 8.52 -4.73
C THR A 83 13.81 8.41 -6.15
N VAL A 84 12.81 7.55 -6.33
CA VAL A 84 12.24 7.21 -7.65
C VAL A 84 10.84 7.81 -7.69
N SER A 85 10.61 8.81 -8.55
CA SER A 85 9.31 9.46 -8.65
C SER A 85 8.52 8.90 -9.84
N ILE A 86 7.25 8.54 -9.61
CA ILE A 86 6.41 8.00 -10.68
C ILE A 86 5.78 9.14 -11.48
N HIS A 87 5.98 9.13 -12.80
CA HIS A 87 5.19 9.92 -13.73
C HIS A 87 3.77 9.37 -13.79
N THR A 88 2.82 10.20 -13.37
CA THR A 88 1.38 9.91 -13.33
C THR A 88 0.65 10.72 -14.38
N THR A 89 -0.55 10.30 -14.76
CA THR A 89 -1.38 10.96 -15.80
C THR A 89 -1.92 12.34 -15.42
N GLY A 90 -1.45 12.93 -14.31
CA GLY A 90 -1.89 14.24 -13.82
C GLY A 90 -3.12 14.18 -12.91
N HIS A 91 -3.73 13.00 -12.74
CA HIS A 91 -4.94 12.79 -11.95
C HIS A 91 -4.69 12.25 -10.53
N LYS A 92 -3.46 12.37 -10.00
CA LYS A 92 -3.07 11.93 -8.64
C LYS A 92 -3.97 12.42 -7.50
N LYS A 93 -4.70 13.51 -7.70
CA LYS A 93 -5.59 14.12 -6.70
C LYS A 93 -7.05 13.68 -6.87
N LEU A 94 -7.41 13.02 -7.97
CA LEU A 94 -8.71 12.42 -8.15
C LEU A 94 -8.70 11.07 -7.44
N ASN A 95 -9.34 11.05 -6.29
CA ASN A 95 -9.52 9.87 -5.47
C ASN A 95 -10.99 9.70 -5.15
N PHE A 96 -11.39 8.48 -4.85
CA PHE A 96 -12.70 8.16 -4.33
C PHE A 96 -12.55 7.27 -3.10
N THR A 97 -13.46 7.45 -2.16
CA THR A 97 -13.51 6.65 -0.94
C THR A 97 -14.29 5.37 -1.22
N VAL A 98 -13.73 4.24 -0.81
CA VAL A 98 -14.45 2.97 -0.75
C VAL A 98 -14.52 2.52 0.70
N VAL A 99 -15.72 2.14 1.13
CA VAL A 99 -15.96 1.51 2.43
C VAL A 99 -16.35 0.06 2.17
N LEU A 100 -15.67 -0.87 2.84
CA LEU A 100 -15.97 -2.29 2.77
C LEU A 100 -16.31 -2.82 4.18
N SER A 101 -17.44 -3.51 4.29
CA SER A 101 -17.85 -4.25 5.48
C SER A 101 -17.80 -5.76 5.19
N CYS A 102 -17.19 -6.53 6.09
CA CYS A 102 -17.11 -7.99 6.00
C CYS A 102 -17.57 -8.64 7.30
N MET A 103 -18.35 -9.71 7.18
CA MET A 103 -18.81 -10.57 8.26
C MET A 103 -18.32 -12.01 8.05
N ALA A 104 -18.24 -12.77 9.14
CA ALA A 104 -18.02 -14.21 9.06
C ALA A 104 -19.36 -14.93 8.81
N ASP A 105 -19.39 -15.79 7.79
CA ASP A 105 -20.54 -16.66 7.46
C ASP A 105 -20.75 -17.79 8.49
#